data_AF-A0A519PU01-F1
#
_entry.id   AF-A0A519PU01-F1
#
_cell.length_a   1.000
_cell.length_b   1.000
_cell.length_c   1.000
_cell.angle_alpha   90.00
_cell.angle_beta   90.00
_cell.angle_gamma   90.00
#
_symmetry.space_group_name_H-M   'P 1'
#
loop_
_entity.id
_entity.type
_entity.pdbx_description
1 polymer ?
#
loop_
_entity_poly.entity_id
_entity_poly.type
_entity_poly.pdbx_seq_one_letter_code
_entity_poly.pdbx_strand_id
1 'polypeptide(L)' 'MAEEDEIVESLRLELRRGSLILAVLARLRSEQYGYSLRTALAGDGIEMEESTLYPLLRRLESQGLLDSEWR' A
#
# COMPACT_ATOMS: atom_id res chain seq x y z
N MET A 1 13.98 23.15 16.07
CA MET A 1 14.91 22.27 15.35
C MET A 1 14.66 20.80 15.71
N ALA A 2 15.20 20.24 16.80
CA ALA A 2 14.98 18.80 17.10
C ALA A 2 13.49 18.40 17.24
N GLU A 3 12.67 19.23 17.89
CA GLU A 3 11.23 19.00 18.04
C GLU A 3 10.44 19.17 16.72
N GLU A 4 10.87 20.07 15.84
CA GLU A 4 10.26 20.24 14.51
C GLU A 4 10.57 19.06 13.60
N ASP A 5 11.81 18.54 13.66
CA ASP A 5 12.22 17.36 12.89
C ASP A 5 11.43 16.11 13.33
N GLU A 6 11.20 15.94 14.64
CA GLU A 6 10.35 14.86 15.17
C GLU A 6 8.89 14.96 14.68
N ILE A 7 8.32 16.17 14.67
CA ILE A 7 6.96 16.40 14.14
C ILE A 7 6.90 16.05 12.65
N VAL A 8 7.88 16.50 11.87
CA VAL A 8 7.92 16.22 10.42
C VAL A 8 8.06 14.72 10.14
N GLU A 9 8.89 14.00 10.88
CA GLU A 9 9.02 12.55 10.74
C GLU A 9 7.71 11.81 11.11
N SER A 10 7.04 12.24 12.18
CA SER A 10 5.72 11.71 12.54
C SER A 10 4.70 11.90 11.41
N LEU A 11 4.62 13.12 10.85
CA LEU A 11 3.73 13.44 9.74
C LEU A 11 4.06 12.64 8.48
N ARG A 12 5.35 12.45 8.16
CA ARG A 12 5.77 11.59 7.04
C ARG A 12 5.29 10.15 7.22
N LEU A 13 5.41 9.61 8.42
CA LEU A 13 4.97 8.26 8.73
C LEU A 13 3.45 8.12 8.64
N GLU A 14 2.69 9.09 9.16
CA GLU A 14 1.23 9.13 9.03
C GLU A 14 0.78 9.24 7.58
N LEU A 15 1.40 10.12 6.80
CA LEU A 15 1.10 10.28 5.38
C LEU A 15 1.37 8.97 4.62
N ARG A 16 2.53 8.33 4.85
CA ARG A 16 2.88 7.05 4.22
C ARG A 16 1.86 5.96 4.53
N ARG A 17 1.39 5.88 5.80
CA ARG A 17 0.33 4.94 6.21
C ARG A 17 -1.00 5.27 5.53
N GLY A 18 -1.38 6.54 5.48
CA GLY A 18 -2.64 7.00 4.88
C GLY A 18 -2.69 6.83 3.35
N SER A 19 -1.55 6.96 2.67
CA SER A 19 -1.46 6.87 1.21
C SER A 19 -1.36 5.44 0.67
N LEU A 20 -1.11 4.45 1.53
CA LEU A 20 -0.81 3.08 1.10
C LEU A 20 -1.98 2.45 0.32
N ILE A 21 -3.21 2.68 0.77
CA ILE A 21 -4.42 2.22 0.05
C ILE A 21 -4.47 2.82 -1.36
N LEU A 22 -4.22 4.13 -1.49
CA LEU A 22 -4.26 4.82 -2.78
C LEU A 22 -3.20 4.28 -3.73
N ALA A 23 -2.00 3.99 -3.22
CA ALA A 23 -0.93 3.41 -4.03
C ALA A 23 -1.27 2.00 -4.53
N VAL A 24 -1.85 1.16 -3.67
CA VAL A 24 -2.32 -0.18 -4.04
C VAL A 24 -3.39 -0.10 -5.13
N LEU A 25 -4.41 0.74 -4.94
CA LEU A 25 -5.48 0.94 -5.92
C LEU A 25 -4.94 1.52 -7.25
N ALA A 26 -3.94 2.41 -7.19
CA ALA A 26 -3.30 2.96 -8.38
C ALA A 26 -2.56 1.88 -9.18
N ARG A 27 -1.84 0.96 -8.51
CA ARG A 27 -1.13 -0.15 -9.16
C ARG A 27 -2.07 -1.23 -9.70
N LEU A 28 -3.20 -1.45 -9.05
CA LEU A 28 -4.22 -2.43 -9.45
C LEU A 28 -5.19 -1.92 -10.53
N ARG A 29 -4.89 -0.80 -11.18
CA ARG A 29 -5.55 -0.42 -12.44
C ARG A 29 -5.25 -1.40 -13.58
N SER A 30 -4.20 -2.20 -13.43
CA SER A 30 -3.87 -3.37 -14.24
C SER A 30 -3.89 -4.61 -13.35
N GLU A 31 -4.36 -5.74 -13.87
CA GLU A 31 -4.30 -7.04 -13.18
C GLU A 31 -2.86 -7.35 -12.74
N GLN A 32 -2.66 -7.69 -11.47
CA GLN A 32 -1.36 -8.08 -10.92
C GLN A 32 -1.48 -9.18 -9.88
N TYR A 33 -0.52 -10.11 -9.88
CA TYR A 33 -0.34 -11.06 -8.78
C TYR A 33 0.23 -10.37 -7.55
N GLY A 34 -0.05 -10.88 -6.35
CA GLY A 34 0.40 -10.27 -5.10
C GLY A 34 1.92 -10.02 -5.02
N TYR A 35 2.72 -10.95 -5.55
CA TYR A 35 4.18 -10.79 -5.61
C TYR A 35 4.63 -9.67 -6.56
N SER A 36 4.05 -9.59 -7.77
CA SER A 36 4.40 -8.54 -8.74
C SER A 36 3.94 -7.17 -8.24
N LEU A 37 2.77 -7.09 -7.59
CA LEU A 37 2.27 -5.87 -6.95
C LEU A 37 3.22 -5.37 -5.87
N ARG A 38 3.71 -6.27 -5.00
CA ARG A 38 4.68 -5.90 -3.95
C ARG A 38 5.96 -5.33 -4.54
N THR A 39 6.47 -5.97 -5.60
CA THR A 39 7.68 -5.51 -6.30
C THR A 39 7.46 -4.14 -6.95
N ALA A 40 6.31 -3.94 -7.59
CA ALA A 40 5.93 -2.68 -8.20
C ALA A 40 5.80 -1.54 -7.18
N LEU A 41 5.19 -1.80 -6.01
CA LEU A 41 5.07 -0.83 -4.92
C LEU A 41 6.43 -0.48 -4.31
N ALA A 42 7.31 -1.47 -4.12
CA ALA A 42 8.68 -1.22 -3.67
C ALA A 42 9.45 -0.34 -4.67
N GLY A 43 9.23 -0.53 -5.97
CA GLY A 43 9.77 0.34 -7.02
C GLY A 43 9.30 1.80 -6.94
N ASP A 44 8.15 2.06 -6.31
CA ASP A 44 7.64 3.42 -6.04
C ASP A 44 8.09 3.98 -4.68
N GLY A 45 8.98 3.28 -3.95
CA GLY A 45 9.39 3.65 -2.59
C GLY A 45 8.42 3.22 -1.49
N ILE A 46 7.41 2.42 -1.83
CA ILE A 46 6.38 1.92 -0.91
C ILE A 46 6.70 0.48 -0.56
N GLU A 47 7.54 0.32 0.46
CA GLU A 47 7.88 -0.99 1.00
C GLU A 47 6.71 -1.53 1.84
N MET A 48 6.37 -2.78 1.60
CA MET A 48 5.30 -3.46 2.29
C MET A 48 5.60 -4.95 2.42
N GLU A 49 5.35 -5.47 3.60
CA GLU A 49 5.41 -6.91 3.87
C GLU A 49 4.15 -7.63 3.37
N GLU A 50 4.30 -8.91 3.06
CA GLU A 50 3.16 -9.78 2.69
C GLU A 50 2.11 -9.87 3.80
N SER A 51 2.57 -9.86 5.06
CA SER A 51 1.75 -9.80 6.28
C SER A 51 0.81 -8.59 6.32
N THR A 52 1.15 -7.51 5.61
CA THR A 52 0.37 -6.27 5.51
C THR A 52 -0.41 -6.22 4.19
N LEU A 53 0.21 -6.63 3.08
CA LEU A 53 -0.38 -6.56 1.75
C LEU A 53 -1.63 -7.45 1.63
N TYR A 54 -1.53 -8.72 2.01
CA TYR A 54 -2.65 -9.65 1.76
C TYR A 54 -3.91 -9.32 2.58
N PRO A 55 -3.83 -9.00 3.89
CA PRO A 55 -5.01 -8.53 4.63
C PRO A 55 -5.62 -7.26 4.04
N LEU A 56 -4.78 -6.33 3.54
CA LEU A 56 -5.26 -5.13 2.88
C LEU A 56 -6.02 -5.45 1.59
N LEU A 57 -5.49 -6.32 0.73
CA LEU A 57 -6.17 -6.72 -0.50
C LEU A 57 -7.52 -7.38 -0.21
N ARG A 58 -7.58 -8.27 0.78
CA ARG A 58 -8.84 -8.89 1.25
C ARG A 58 -9.84 -7.87 1.75
N ARG A 59 -9.38 -6.85 2.48
CA ARG A 59 -10.24 -5.77 2.95
C ARG A 59 -10.80 -4.98 1.78
N LEU A 60 -9.97 -4.58 0.82
CA LEU A 60 -10.40 -3.83 -0.36
C LEU A 60 -11.38 -4.63 -1.23
N GLU A 61 -11.16 -5.92 -1.39
CA GLU A 61 -12.09 -6.87 -2.02
C GLU A 61 -13.43 -6.92 -1.27
N SER A 62 -13.42 -7.07 0.06
CA SER A 62 -14.65 -7.09 0.87
C SER A 62 -15.45 -5.78 0.82
N GLN A 63 -14.80 -4.67 0.47
CA GLN A 63 -15.41 -3.36 0.28
C GLN A 63 -15.91 -3.13 -1.16
N GLY A 64 -15.73 -4.10 -2.06
CA GLY A 64 -16.12 -4.01 -3.47
C GLY A 64 -15.23 -3.07 -4.29
N LEU A 65 -14.01 -2.77 -3.82
CA LEU A 65 -13.06 -1.89 -4.51
C LEU A 65 -12.08 -2.66 -5.41
N LEU A 66 -12.00 -3.97 -5.24
CA LEU A 66 -11.18 -4.89 -6.04
C LEU A 66 -11.97 -6.16 -6.33
N ASP A 67 -11.73 -6.73 -7.49
CA ASP A 67 -12.12 -8.09 -7.83
C ASP A 67 -10.87 -8.99 -7.80
N SER A 68 -11.05 -10.24 -7.37
CA SER A 68 -9.99 -11.25 -7.42
C SER A 68 -10.39 -12.44 -8.30
N GLU A 69 -9.46 -12.90 -9.12
CA GLU A 69 -9.61 -14.11 -9.92
C GLU A 69 -8.58 -15.15 -9.47
N TRP A 70 -9.03 -16.40 -9.29
CA TRP A 70 -8.14 -17.53 -9.08
C TRP A 70 -7.93 -18.23 -10.42
N ARG A 71 -6.67 -18.32 -10.85
CA ARG A 71 -6.23 -19.04 -12.05
C ARG A 71 -5.19 -20.08 -11.67
#